data_AF-A0A9D1NA59-F1
#
_entry.id   AF-A0A9D1NA59-F1
#
_cell.length_a   1.000
_cell.length_b   1.000
_cell.length_c   1.000
_cell.angle_alpha   90.00
_cell.angle_beta   90.00
_cell.angle_gamma   90.00
#
_symmetry.space_group_name_H-M   'P 1'
#
loop_
_entity.id
_entity.type
_entity.pdbx_description
1 polymer ?
#
loop_
_entity_poly.entity_id
_entity_poly.type
_entity_poly.pdbx_seq_one_letter_code
_entity_poly.pdbx_strand_id
1 'polypeptide(L)' 'IVVPLIGNFIAVLILQFYKLKDKDVALMMRCNAGEISREEAEAGITCKL' A
#
# COMPACT_ATOMS: atom_id res chain seq x y z
N ILE A 1 15.87 -18.32 -17.00
CA ILE A 1 15.18 -17.12 -17.55
C ILE A 1 13.67 -17.17 -17.29
N VAL A 2 13.01 -18.32 -17.51
CA VAL A 2 11.55 -18.47 -17.31
C VAL A 2 11.07 -18.14 -15.90
N VAL A 3 11.74 -18.63 -14.85
CA VAL A 3 11.35 -18.36 -13.44
C VAL A 3 11.39 -16.87 -13.09
N PRO A 4 12.47 -16.11 -13.38
CA PRO A 4 12.47 -14.65 -13.21
C PRO A 4 11.37 -13.92 -13.98
N LEU A 5 11.04 -14.36 -15.19
CA LEU A 5 9.98 -13.72 -16.01
C LEU A 5 8.59 -13.91 -15.41
N ILE A 6 8.30 -15.10 -14.87
CA ILE A 6 7.03 -15.37 -14.19
C ILE A 6 6.91 -14.50 -12.93
N GLY A 7 7.98 -14.42 -12.13
CA GLY A 7 8.00 -13.57 -10.95
C GLY A 7 7.76 -12.10 -11.28
N ASN A 8 8.41 -11.59 -12.32
CA ASN A 8 8.23 -10.22 -12.78
C ASN A 8 6.80 -9.96 -13.29
N PHE A 9 6.24 -10.89 -14.07
CA PHE A 9 4.87 -10.76 -14.58
C PHE A 9 3.85 -10.68 -13.44
N ILE A 10 3.97 -11.56 -12.43
CA ILE A 10 3.10 -11.54 -11.25
C ILE A 10 3.26 -10.22 -10.47
N ALA A 11 4.49 -9.75 -10.28
CA ALA A 11 4.75 -8.49 -9.59
C ALA A 11 4.11 -7.30 -10.30
N VAL A 12 4.24 -7.22 -11.64
CA VAL A 12 3.61 -6.17 -12.44
C VAL A 12 2.08 -6.21 -12.31
N LEU A 13 1.47 -7.41 -12.37
CA LEU A 13 0.03 -7.54 -12.16
C LEU A 13 -0.40 -7.04 -10.79
N ILE A 14 0.31 -7.46 -9.73
CA ILE A 14 0.02 -6.98 -8.36
C ILE A 14 0.12 -5.46 -8.30
N LEU A 15 1.21 -4.87 -8.80
CA LEU A 15 1.42 -3.43 -8.78
C LEU A 15 0.36 -2.66 -9.57
N GLN A 16 -0.11 -3.20 -10.69
CA GLN A 16 -1.16 -2.57 -11.50
C GLN A 16 -2.51 -2.51 -10.77
N PHE A 17 -2.80 -3.49 -9.92
CA PHE A 17 -4.01 -3.53 -9.10
C PHE A 17 -3.79 -3.01 -7.67
N TYR A 18 -2.56 -2.72 -7.29
CA TYR A 18 -2.21 -2.20 -5.97
C TYR A 18 -2.58 -0.71 -5.88
N LYS A 19 -3.78 -0.44 -5.37
CA LYS A 19 -4.35 0.92 -5.27
C LYS A 19 -3.88 1.68 -4.03
N LEU A 20 -2.58 1.64 -3.72
CA LEU A 20 -2.05 2.42 -2.61
C LEU A 20 -2.01 3.90 -3.00
N LYS A 21 -2.79 4.71 -2.30
CA LYS A 21 -2.90 6.15 -2.57
C LYS A 21 -1.95 6.93 -1.68
N ASP A 22 -1.37 8.01 -2.20
CA ASP A 22 -0.49 8.90 -1.44
C ASP A 22 -1.13 9.43 -0.15
N LYS A 23 -2.45 9.70 -0.18
CA LYS A 23 -3.21 10.10 1.02
C LYS A 23 -3.17 9.05 2.12
N ASP A 24 -3.30 7.78 1.75
CA ASP A 24 -3.30 6.67 2.70
C ASP A 24 -1.88 6.43 3.21
N VAL A 25 -0.85 6.59 2.36
CA VAL A 25 0.56 6.58 2.77
C VAL A 25 0.85 7.69 3.79
N ALA A 26 0.35 8.90 3.57
CA ALA A 26 0.54 10.00 4.51
C ALA A 26 -0.07 9.69 5.89
N LEU A 27 -1.26 9.08 5.94
CA LEU A 27 -1.86 8.62 7.20
C LEU A 27 -1.01 7.55 7.88
N MET A 28 -0.51 6.58 7.13
CA MET A 28 0.39 5.54 7.65
C MET A 28 1.69 6.14 8.22
N MET A 29 2.30 7.11 7.53
CA MET A 29 3.50 7.79 8.01
C MET A 29 3.25 8.55 9.32
N ARG A 30 2.13 9.26 9.43
CA ARG A 30 1.76 9.99 10.66
C ARG A 30 1.50 9.05 11.83
N CYS A 31 0.85 7.90 11.58
CA CYS A 31 0.69 6.85 12.57
C CYS A 31 2.04 6.29 13.04
N ASN A 32 2.96 6.01 12.11
CA ASN A 32 4.31 5.51 12.43
C ASN A 32 5.17 6.52 13.20
N ALA A 33 4.95 7.82 12.96
CA ALA A 33 5.58 8.90 13.71
C ALA A 33 4.96 9.10 15.11
N GLY A 34 3.86 8.41 15.43
CA GLY A 34 3.14 8.55 16.69
C GLY A 34 2.29 9.83 16.78
N GLU A 35 2.03 10.50 15.65
CA GLU A 35 1.25 11.74 15.60
C GLU A 35 -0.27 11.51 15.70
N ILE A 36 -0.74 10.35 15.26
CA ILE A 36 -2.14 9.92 15.31
C ILE A 36 -2.21 8.48 15.82
N SER A 37 -3.35 8.11 16.38
CA SER A 37 -3.61 6.74 16.79
C SER A 37 -3.78 5.82 15.58
N ARG A 38 -3.63 4.52 15.82
CA ARG A 38 -3.87 3.51 14.79
C ARG A 38 -5.33 3.53 14.32
N GLU A 39 -6.26 3.68 15.24
CA GLU A 39 -7.69 3.75 14.96
C GLU A 39 -8.03 4.96 14.09
N GLU A 40 -7.41 6.12 14.37
CA GLU A 40 -7.55 7.33 13.56
C GLU A 40 -6.98 7.15 12.15
N ALA A 41 -5.83 6.50 12.02
CA ALA A 41 -5.23 6.19 10.72
C ALA A 41 -6.11 5.23 9.91
N GLU A 42 -6.57 4.13 10.51
CA GLU A 42 -7.43 3.12 9.88
C GLU A 42 -8.76 3.70 9.40
N ALA A 43 -9.36 4.63 10.16
CA ALA A 43 -10.59 5.33 9.75
C ALA A 43 -10.38 6.23 8.51
N GLY A 44 -9.17 6.73 8.30
CA GLY A 44 -8.84 7.61 7.18
C GLY A 44 -8.36 6.89 5.90
N ILE A 45 -7.93 5.63 6.01
CA ILE A 45 -7.44 4.81 4.89
C ILE A 45 -8.61 4.50 3.94
N THR A 46 -8.39 4.75 2.65
CA THR A 46 -9.41 4.53 1.60
C THR A 46 -9.00 3.52 0.55
N CYS A 47 -7.74 3.11 0.49
CA CYS A 47 -7.28 2.06 -0.39
C CYS A 47 -7.91 0.74 0.06
N LYS A 48 -8.59 0.10 -0.88
CA LYS A 48 -9.06 -1.28 -0.76
C LYS A 48 -8.41 -2.02 -1.93
N LEU A 49 -7.95 -3.24 -1.66
CA LEU A 49 -7.62 -4.19 -2.72
C LEU A 49 -8.88 -4.44 -3.57
#